data_AF-A0A1Y1JQ43-F1
#
_entry.id   AF-A0A1Y1JQ43-F1
#
_cell.length_a   1.000
_cell.length_b   1.000
_cell.length_c   1.000
_cell.angle_alpha   90.00
_cell.angle_beta   90.00
_cell.angle_gamma   90.00
#
_symmetry.space_group_name_H-M   'P 1'
#
loop_
_entity.id
_entity.type
_entity.pdbx_description
1 polymer ?
#
loop_
_entity_poly.entity_id
_entity_poly.type
_entity_poly.pdbx_seq_one_letter_code
_entity_poly.pdbx_strand_id
1 'polypeptide(L)'
;MHETYESQFKKNTDKYKLFEGWDKAQINSDVVDYNMILKRMKYNDHNSFHIGCLLYENYTNAKIQHELFNNVCTYFKEWLNNKVDEYRNNNMICGANKLLNENLKALWEEKQKAQDEEENWCQWKPSTDYYCYISKIKKFIYDKNYRENIIRYYMQRLHPFRNRQDFSLDFNTIRLMYTICMG
;
A
#
# COMPACT_ATOMS: atom_id res chain seq x y z
N MET A 1 7.90 0.34 -41.06
CA MET A 1 8.61 0.13 -39.78
C MET A 1 8.72 1.39 -38.91
N HIS A 2 8.46 2.60 -39.42
CA HIS A 2 8.43 3.83 -38.61
C HIS A 2 7.10 4.10 -37.88
N GLU A 3 5.96 3.74 -38.47
CA GLU A 3 4.62 3.99 -37.87
C GLU A 3 4.36 3.22 -36.57
N THR A 4 4.99 2.07 -36.36
CA THR A 4 4.84 1.28 -35.12
C THR A 4 5.59 1.89 -33.93
N TYR A 5 6.72 2.55 -34.16
CA TYR A 5 7.53 3.15 -33.10
C TYR A 5 6.92 4.43 -32.54
N GLU A 6 6.41 5.32 -33.40
CA GLU A 6 5.78 6.57 -32.97
C GLU A 6 4.45 6.32 -32.22
N SER A 7 3.67 5.35 -32.70
CA SER A 7 2.45 4.87 -32.04
C SER A 7 2.72 4.34 -30.62
N GLN A 8 3.75 3.51 -30.45
CA GLN A 8 4.12 2.93 -29.16
C GLN A 8 4.75 3.96 -28.21
N PHE A 9 5.54 4.89 -28.74
CA PHE A 9 6.15 5.97 -27.96
C PHE A 9 5.10 6.97 -27.44
N LYS A 10 4.13 7.35 -28.28
CA LYS A 10 3.01 8.21 -27.88
C LYS A 10 2.14 7.52 -26.82
N LYS A 11 1.82 6.23 -27.02
CA LYS A 11 1.06 5.42 -26.06
C LYS A 11 1.73 5.31 -24.68
N ASN A 12 3.06 5.24 -24.65
CA ASN A 12 3.83 5.26 -23.40
C ASN A 12 3.82 6.65 -22.73
N THR A 13 3.93 7.73 -23.51
CA THR A 13 3.93 9.10 -22.98
C THR A 13 2.61 9.47 -22.30
N ASP A 14 1.48 9.06 -22.88
CA ASP A 14 0.15 9.33 -22.32
C ASP A 14 -0.10 8.53 -21.03
N LYS A 15 0.43 7.31 -20.93
CA LYS A 15 0.38 6.50 -19.71
C LYS A 15 1.10 7.15 -18.53
N TYR A 16 2.32 7.66 -18.73
CA TYR A 16 3.08 8.29 -17.64
C TYR A 16 2.39 9.56 -17.12
N LYS A 17 1.79 10.35 -18.01
CA LYS A 17 1.01 11.53 -17.61
C LYS A 17 -0.20 11.16 -16.76
N LEU A 18 -0.89 10.07 -17.08
CA LEU A 18 -2.00 9.56 -16.26
C LEU A 18 -1.49 9.15 -14.87
N PHE A 19 -0.38 8.41 -14.80
CA PHE A 19 0.19 7.94 -13.54
C PHE A 19 0.62 9.11 -12.64
N GLU A 20 1.29 10.12 -13.21
CA GLU A 20 1.66 11.33 -12.45
C GLU A 20 0.43 12.11 -11.96
N GLY A 21 -0.62 12.18 -12.78
CA GLY A 21 -1.88 12.81 -12.39
C GLY A 21 -2.51 12.11 -11.20
N TRP A 22 -2.54 10.77 -11.24
CA TRP A 22 -3.08 9.96 -10.15
C TRP A 22 -2.24 10.03 -8.88
N ASP A 23 -0.91 10.12 -8.99
CA ASP A 23 -0.01 10.27 -7.84
C ASP A 23 -0.17 11.62 -7.12
N LYS A 24 -0.61 12.65 -7.83
CA LYS A 24 -0.83 14.00 -7.29
C LYS A 24 -2.26 14.21 -6.78
N ALA A 25 -3.14 13.22 -6.92
CA ALA A 25 -4.53 13.33 -6.52
C ALA A 25 -4.65 13.56 -5.01
N GLN A 26 -5.58 14.43 -4.62
CA GLN A 26 -5.88 14.75 -3.24
C GLN A 26 -7.34 14.47 -2.98
N ILE A 27 -7.62 13.67 -1.96
CA ILE A 27 -8.98 13.41 -1.52
C ILE A 27 -9.47 14.57 -0.65
N ASN A 28 -10.73 14.94 -0.79
CA ASN A 28 -11.38 15.87 0.12
C ASN A 28 -11.46 15.25 1.54
N SER A 29 -11.09 16.02 2.57
CA SER A 29 -11.16 15.58 3.97
C SER A 29 -12.58 15.18 4.39
N ASP A 30 -13.60 15.85 3.87
CA ASP A 30 -15.00 15.56 4.22
C ASP A 30 -15.38 14.15 3.77
N VAL A 31 -14.95 13.75 2.57
CA VAL A 31 -15.16 12.40 2.03
C VAL A 31 -14.54 11.35 2.95
N VAL A 32 -13.34 11.62 3.47
CA VAL A 32 -12.66 10.72 4.42
C VAL A 32 -13.46 10.56 5.70
N ASP A 33 -14.06 11.63 6.20
CA ASP A 33 -14.78 11.61 7.48
C ASP A 33 -16.14 10.89 7.38
N TYR A 34 -16.78 10.92 6.20
CA TYR A 34 -18.04 10.21 5.92
C TYR A 34 -17.85 8.77 5.44
N ASN A 35 -16.80 8.47 4.68
CA ASN A 35 -16.56 7.11 4.20
C ASN A 35 -16.00 6.20 5.31
N MET A 36 -16.82 5.25 5.77
CA MET A 36 -16.46 4.37 6.90
C MET A 36 -15.23 3.50 6.62
N ILE A 37 -14.99 3.10 5.37
CA ILE A 37 -13.84 2.27 5.00
C ILE A 37 -12.56 3.10 5.10
N LEU A 38 -12.52 4.29 4.49
CA LEU A 38 -11.39 5.21 4.56
C LEU A 38 -11.11 5.64 6.01
N LYS A 39 -12.15 5.95 6.78
CA LYS A 39 -12.03 6.26 8.21
C LYS A 39 -11.41 5.11 9.00
N ARG A 40 -11.83 3.87 8.75
CA ARG A 40 -11.23 2.68 9.37
C ARG A 40 -9.76 2.51 8.97
N MET A 41 -9.43 2.68 7.69
CA MET A 41 -8.05 2.60 7.21
C MET A 41 -7.14 3.63 7.88
N LYS A 42 -7.64 4.87 8.06
CA LYS A 42 -6.93 5.97 8.74
C LYS A 42 -6.40 5.59 10.12
N TYR A 43 -7.16 4.81 10.88
CA TYR A 43 -6.76 4.36 12.23
C TYR A 43 -5.83 3.13 12.23
N ASN A 44 -5.84 2.34 11.16
CA ASN A 44 -5.12 1.06 11.13
C ASN A 44 -3.69 1.19 10.63
N ASP A 45 -3.51 1.82 9.47
CA ASP A 45 -2.20 1.94 8.82
C ASP A 45 -2.21 3.11 7.83
N HIS A 46 -1.34 4.09 8.08
CA HIS A 46 -1.30 5.35 7.32
C HIS A 46 -0.98 5.15 5.82
N ASN A 47 -0.11 4.21 5.49
CA ASN A 47 0.26 3.95 4.10
C ASN A 47 -0.89 3.26 3.34
N SER A 48 -1.55 2.31 3.99
CA SER A 48 -2.76 1.67 3.45
C SER A 48 -3.86 2.70 3.23
N PHE A 49 -4.06 3.61 4.18
CA PHE A 49 -5.02 4.70 4.10
C PHE A 49 -4.73 5.61 2.91
N HIS A 50 -3.48 6.00 2.72
CA HIS A 50 -3.07 6.82 1.59
C HIS A 50 -3.41 6.16 0.24
N ILE A 51 -3.14 4.85 0.09
CA ILE A 51 -3.53 4.10 -1.13
C ILE A 51 -5.05 4.06 -1.29
N GLY A 52 -5.79 3.86 -0.20
CA GLY A 52 -7.26 3.91 -0.21
C GLY A 52 -7.80 5.25 -0.72
N CYS A 53 -7.23 6.37 -0.26
CA CYS A 53 -7.59 7.71 -0.72
C CYS A 53 -7.30 7.89 -2.21
N LEU A 54 -6.11 7.49 -2.67
CA LEU A 54 -5.72 7.59 -4.07
C LEU A 54 -6.64 6.75 -4.97
N LEU A 55 -6.99 5.53 -4.54
CA LEU A 55 -7.98 4.71 -5.25
C LEU A 55 -9.33 5.44 -5.34
N TYR A 56 -9.84 5.92 -4.21
CA TYR A 56 -11.17 6.52 -4.14
C TYR A 56 -11.29 7.76 -5.03
N GLU A 57 -10.28 8.62 -5.03
CA GLU A 57 -10.26 9.83 -5.83
C GLU A 57 -10.08 9.52 -7.31
N ASN A 58 -9.08 8.69 -7.63
CA ASN A 58 -8.72 8.45 -9.02
C ASN A 58 -9.68 7.51 -9.75
N TYR A 59 -10.51 6.73 -9.07
CA TYR A 59 -11.48 5.87 -9.73
C TYR A 59 -12.45 6.68 -10.62
N THR A 60 -13.01 7.78 -10.10
CA THR A 60 -13.90 8.65 -10.86
C THR A 60 -13.15 9.37 -11.98
N ASN A 61 -11.93 9.85 -11.71
CA ASN A 61 -11.10 10.53 -12.71
C ASN A 61 -10.70 9.60 -13.86
N ALA A 62 -10.30 8.36 -13.54
CA ALA A 62 -9.96 7.34 -14.53
C ALA A 62 -11.18 6.95 -15.38
N LYS A 63 -12.37 6.92 -14.81
CA LYS A 63 -13.60 6.72 -15.59
C LYS A 63 -13.84 7.86 -16.59
N ILE A 64 -13.78 9.11 -16.16
CA ILE A 64 -13.93 10.27 -17.07
C ILE A 64 -12.90 10.21 -18.21
N GLN A 65 -11.66 9.83 -17.89
CA GLN A 65 -10.60 9.66 -18.88
C GLN A 65 -10.84 8.47 -19.82
N HIS A 66 -11.55 7.43 -19.36
CA HIS A 66 -11.85 6.26 -20.19
C HIS A 66 -12.70 6.63 -21.41
N GLU A 67 -13.63 7.58 -21.27
CA GLU A 67 -14.43 8.12 -22.39
C GLU A 67 -13.54 8.75 -23.48
N LEU A 68 -12.34 9.21 -23.12
CA LEU A 68 -11.36 9.83 -24.02
C LEU A 68 -10.31 8.83 -24.54
N PHE A 69 -10.05 7.75 -23.80
CA PHE A 69 -8.97 6.81 -24.07
C PHE A 69 -9.34 5.35 -23.76
N ASN A 70 -9.24 4.48 -24.76
CA ASN A 70 -9.66 3.07 -24.66
C ASN A 70 -8.84 2.20 -23.68
N ASN A 71 -7.68 2.65 -23.19
CA ASN A 71 -6.76 1.85 -22.37
C ASN A 71 -6.74 2.22 -20.87
N VAL A 72 -7.59 3.14 -20.42
CA VAL A 72 -7.48 3.73 -19.07
C VAL A 72 -7.70 2.71 -17.97
N CYS A 73 -8.70 1.81 -18.09
CA CYS A 73 -8.89 0.76 -17.10
C CYS A 73 -7.63 -0.12 -16.95
N THR A 74 -6.97 -0.48 -18.05
CA THR A 74 -5.72 -1.26 -18.01
C THR A 74 -4.61 -0.51 -17.27
N TYR A 75 -4.42 0.77 -17.58
CA TYR A 75 -3.43 1.62 -16.95
C TYR A 75 -3.73 1.86 -15.47
N PHE A 76 -4.99 2.06 -15.11
CA PHE A 76 -5.41 2.29 -13.74
C PHE A 76 -5.16 1.06 -12.86
N LYS A 77 -5.47 -0.14 -13.37
CA LYS A 77 -5.16 -1.40 -12.69
C LYS A 77 -3.66 -1.59 -12.50
N GLU A 78 -2.87 -1.31 -13.53
CA GLU A 78 -1.42 -1.41 -13.45
C GLU A 78 -0.84 -0.47 -12.40
N TRP A 79 -1.24 0.81 -12.45
CA TRP A 79 -0.81 1.81 -11.47
C TRP A 79 -1.21 1.42 -10.04
N LEU A 80 -2.45 0.96 -9.84
CA LEU A 80 -2.93 0.57 -8.51
C LEU A 80 -2.18 -0.66 -7.98
N ASN A 81 -1.90 -1.64 -8.84
CA ASN A 81 -1.08 -2.79 -8.48
C ASN A 81 0.33 -2.35 -8.06
N ASN A 82 0.96 -1.41 -8.77
CA ASN A 82 2.27 -0.88 -8.40
C ASN A 82 2.27 -0.25 -7.00
N LYS A 83 1.23 0.52 -6.65
CA LYS A 83 1.10 1.10 -5.29
C LYS A 83 0.92 0.03 -4.22
N VAL A 84 0.13 -1.00 -4.52
CA VAL A 84 -0.08 -2.14 -3.61
C VAL A 84 1.21 -2.94 -3.41
N ASP A 85 2.00 -3.15 -4.47
CA ASP A 85 3.26 -3.89 -4.38
C ASP A 85 4.34 -3.09 -3.66
N GLU A 86 4.41 -1.76 -3.86
CA GLU A 86 5.27 -0.87 -3.08
C GLU A 86 4.95 -0.98 -1.57
N TYR A 87 3.66 -0.97 -1.21
CA TYR A 87 3.24 -1.17 0.17
C TYR A 87 3.69 -2.53 0.72
N ARG A 88 3.48 -3.61 -0.04
CA ARG A 88 3.81 -5.00 0.38
C ARG A 88 5.30 -5.20 0.60
N ASN A 89 6.12 -4.63 -0.28
CA ASN A 89 7.57 -4.67 -0.17
C ASN A 89 8.05 -4.01 1.13
N ASN A 90 7.38 -2.95 1.56
CA ASN A 90 7.67 -2.26 2.82
C ASN A 90 7.00 -2.94 4.03
N ASN A 91 5.83 -3.55 3.83
CA ASN A 91 5.00 -4.16 4.87
C ASN A 91 4.64 -5.62 4.55
N MET A 92 5.60 -6.51 4.81
CA MET A 92 5.44 -7.95 4.58
C MET A 92 4.58 -8.66 5.66
N ILE A 93 3.66 -8.01 6.37
CA ILE A 93 2.83 -8.66 7.41
C ILE A 93 1.53 -9.17 6.78
N CYS A 94 1.24 -10.47 6.90
CA CYS A 94 0.06 -11.07 6.26
C CYS A 94 -1.26 -10.44 6.71
N GLY A 95 -1.42 -10.19 8.02
CA GLY A 95 -2.63 -9.54 8.55
C GLY A 95 -2.85 -8.14 7.99
N ALA A 96 -1.78 -7.35 7.83
CA ALA A 96 -1.86 -6.01 7.26
C ALA A 96 -2.19 -6.05 5.76
N ASN A 97 -1.57 -6.96 5.00
CA ASN A 97 -1.85 -7.12 3.56
C ASN A 97 -3.25 -7.67 3.29
N LYS A 98 -3.75 -8.58 4.14
CA LYS A 98 -5.13 -9.06 4.07
C LYS A 98 -6.11 -7.91 4.27
N LEU A 99 -5.89 -7.09 5.30
CA LEU A 99 -6.73 -5.95 5.60
C LEU A 99 -6.68 -4.88 4.48
N LEU A 100 -5.50 -4.63 3.89
CA LEU A 100 -5.38 -3.77 2.71
C LEU A 100 -6.27 -4.30 1.57
N ASN A 101 -6.13 -5.58 1.21
CA ASN A 101 -6.91 -6.19 0.12
C ASN A 101 -8.43 -6.09 0.36
N GLU A 102 -8.89 -6.40 1.58
CA GLU A 102 -10.30 -6.31 1.96
C GLU A 102 -10.83 -4.88 1.82
N ASN A 103 -10.08 -3.89 2.32
CA ASN A 103 -10.48 -2.50 2.22
C ASN A 103 -10.50 -1.98 0.77
N LEU A 104 -9.45 -2.24 -0.01
CA LEU A 104 -9.39 -1.77 -1.40
C LEU A 104 -10.47 -2.42 -2.27
N LYS A 105 -10.76 -3.70 -2.05
CA LYS A 105 -11.88 -4.39 -2.71
C LYS A 105 -13.21 -3.72 -2.36
N ALA A 106 -13.45 -3.43 -1.08
CA ALA A 106 -14.68 -2.79 -0.63
C ALA A 106 -14.85 -1.36 -1.20
N LEU A 107 -13.77 -0.57 -1.25
CA LEU A 107 -13.79 0.77 -1.87
C LEU A 107 -14.09 0.69 -3.36
N TRP A 108 -13.47 -0.26 -4.06
CA TRP A 108 -13.71 -0.48 -5.48
C TRP A 108 -15.17 -0.84 -5.77
N GLU A 109 -15.73 -1.77 -4.99
CA GLU A 109 -17.13 -2.19 -5.10
C GLU A 109 -18.11 -1.05 -4.75
N GLU A 110 -17.80 -0.23 -3.74
CA GLU A 110 -18.60 0.96 -3.40
C GLU A 110 -18.66 1.92 -4.59
N LYS A 111 -17.52 2.19 -5.22
CA LYS A 111 -17.44 3.06 -6.40
C LYS A 111 -18.17 2.50 -7.61
N GLN A 112 -18.13 1.18 -7.83
CA GLN A 112 -18.90 0.54 -8.89
C GLN A 112 -20.42 0.67 -8.65
N LYS A 113 -20.88 0.42 -7.42
CA LYS A 113 -22.30 0.49 -7.06
C LYS A 113 -22.88 1.90 -7.08
N ALA A 114 -22.05 2.92 -6.87
CA ALA A 114 -22.46 4.32 -6.95
C ALA A 114 -22.72 4.80 -8.39
N GLN A 115 -22.49 3.95 -9.40
CA GLN A 115 -22.70 4.28 -10.80
C GLN A 115 -24.04 3.70 -11.28
N ASP A 116 -24.88 4.55 -11.87
CA ASP A 116 -26.18 4.20 -12.46
C ASP A 116 -26.05 3.50 -13.84
N GLU A 117 -24.92 2.87 -14.12
CA GLU A 117 -24.66 2.23 -15.42
C GLU A 117 -24.87 0.72 -15.35
N GLU A 118 -25.53 0.16 -16.37
CA GLU A 118 -25.77 -1.28 -16.51
C GLU A 118 -24.46 -2.08 -16.70
N GLU A 119 -23.40 -1.45 -17.22
CA GLU A 119 -22.13 -2.09 -17.51
C GLU A 119 -20.97 -1.49 -16.70
N ASN A 120 -20.18 -2.37 -16.12
CA ASN A 120 -19.07 -2.00 -15.25
C ASN A 120 -17.81 -1.68 -16.06
N TRP A 121 -17.48 -0.39 -16.17
CA TRP A 121 -16.38 0.11 -17.02
C TRP A 121 -15.00 -0.50 -16.69
N CYS A 122 -14.78 -0.96 -15.44
CA CYS A 122 -13.51 -1.55 -15.05
C CYS A 122 -13.64 -2.57 -13.92
N GLN A 123 -13.19 -3.80 -14.22
CA GLN A 123 -13.08 -4.90 -13.26
C GLN A 123 -11.67 -5.01 -12.70
N TRP A 124 -11.55 -5.01 -11.37
CA TRP A 124 -10.29 -5.22 -10.68
C TRP A 124 -10.50 -5.98 -9.37
N LYS A 125 -9.47 -6.73 -8.99
CA LYS A 125 -9.35 -7.34 -7.66
C LYS A 125 -7.88 -7.28 -7.25
N PRO A 126 -7.58 -7.00 -5.97
CA PRO A 126 -6.21 -7.06 -5.50
C PRO A 126 -5.69 -8.49 -5.58
N SER A 127 -4.43 -8.67 -5.97
CA SER A 127 -3.79 -9.99 -6.00
C SER A 127 -3.76 -10.61 -4.60
N THR A 128 -4.05 -11.90 -4.51
CA THR A 128 -3.86 -12.71 -3.29
C THR A 128 -2.55 -13.49 -3.31
N ASP A 129 -1.83 -13.45 -4.43
CA ASP A 129 -0.54 -14.13 -4.60
C ASP A 129 0.59 -13.18 -4.20
N TYR A 130 1.01 -13.26 -2.94
CA TYR A 130 2.12 -12.49 -2.39
C TYR A 130 2.75 -13.22 -1.19
N TYR A 131 4.05 -13.05 -1.02
CA TYR A 131 4.77 -13.55 0.14
C TYR A 131 4.61 -12.62 1.35
N CYS A 132 4.38 -13.19 2.53
CA CYS A 132 4.27 -12.43 3.77
C CYS A 132 4.61 -13.27 5.01
N TYR A 133 4.90 -12.57 6.11
CA TYR A 133 5.09 -13.12 7.44
C TYR A 133 3.78 -13.11 8.23
N ILE A 134 3.44 -14.27 8.82
CA ILE A 134 2.21 -14.45 9.61
C ILE A 134 2.17 -13.54 10.85
N SER A 135 3.32 -13.22 11.44
CA SER A 135 3.40 -12.35 12.62
C SER A 135 4.59 -11.39 12.56
N LYS A 136 4.51 -10.27 13.29
CA LYS A 136 5.62 -9.33 13.48
C LYS A 136 6.84 -10.00 14.12
N ILE A 137 6.60 -10.99 14.98
CA ILE A 137 7.65 -11.82 15.60
C ILE A 137 8.39 -12.61 14.52
N LYS A 138 7.66 -13.28 13.61
CA LYS A 138 8.29 -13.97 12.47
C LYS A 138 9.04 -12.99 11.56
N LYS A 139 8.49 -11.81 11.27
CA LYS A 139 9.23 -10.77 10.52
C LYS A 139 10.53 -10.38 11.26
N PHE A 140 10.50 -10.15 12.56
CA PHE A 140 11.69 -9.85 13.36
C PHE A 140 12.73 -11.00 13.38
N ILE A 141 12.27 -12.25 13.42
CA ILE A 141 13.17 -13.42 13.43
C ILE A 141 13.83 -13.61 12.07
N TYR A 142 13.06 -13.55 10.98
CA TYR A 142 13.52 -13.95 9.65
C TYR A 142 14.04 -12.80 8.76
N ASP A 143 13.56 -11.57 8.97
CA ASP A 143 14.00 -10.39 8.20
C ASP A 143 15.10 -9.64 8.96
N LYS A 144 16.35 -9.87 8.55
CA LYS A 144 17.54 -9.25 9.15
C LYS A 144 17.49 -7.73 9.10
N ASN A 145 17.07 -7.14 7.98
CA ASN A 145 17.02 -5.69 7.81
C ASN A 145 15.96 -5.06 8.71
N TYR A 146 14.78 -5.69 8.79
CA TYR A 146 13.73 -5.26 9.71
C TYR A 146 14.18 -5.34 11.17
N ARG A 147 14.83 -6.45 11.56
CA ARG A 147 15.41 -6.62 12.90
C ARG A 147 16.41 -5.52 13.24
N GLU A 148 17.37 -5.26 12.36
CA GLU A 148 18.38 -4.22 12.56
C GLU A 148 17.77 -2.81 12.68
N ASN A 149 16.78 -2.50 11.85
CA ASN A 149 16.09 -1.20 11.90
C ASN A 149 15.29 -1.01 13.19
N ILE A 150 14.58 -2.04 13.66
CA ILE A 150 13.87 -2.02 14.94
C ILE A 150 14.86 -1.81 16.09
N ILE A 151 15.95 -2.59 16.13
CA ILE A 151 16.99 -2.45 17.17
C ILE A 151 17.56 -1.04 17.15
N ARG A 152 17.92 -0.51 15.98
CA ARG A 152 18.46 0.85 15.82
C ARG A 152 17.48 1.92 16.32
N TYR A 153 16.21 1.82 15.95
CA TYR A 153 15.16 2.76 16.38
C TYR A 153 15.04 2.83 17.90
N TYR A 154 14.97 1.67 18.57
CA TYR A 154 14.88 1.62 20.03
C TYR A 154 16.19 2.07 20.69
N MET A 155 17.35 1.70 20.16
CA MET A 155 18.65 2.17 20.66
C MET A 155 18.79 3.69 20.59
N GLN A 156 18.33 4.32 19.50
CA GLN A 156 18.31 5.78 19.36
C GLN A 156 17.36 6.44 20.36
N ARG A 157 16.18 5.85 20.61
CA ARG A 157 15.24 6.34 21.62
C ARG A 157 15.72 6.16 23.06
N LEU A 158 16.55 5.15 23.30
CA LEU A 158 17.17 4.90 24.60
C LEU A 158 18.44 5.74 24.82
N HIS A 159 18.98 6.37 23.76
CA HIS A 159 20.18 7.20 23.82
C HIS A 159 20.13 8.32 24.88
N PRO A 160 19.00 9.05 25.10
CA PRO A 160 18.90 10.05 26.17
C PRO A 160 18.98 9.45 27.58
N PHE A 161 18.72 8.15 27.74
CA PHE A 161 18.72 7.45 29.02
C PHE A 161 20.06 6.76 29.32
N ARG A 162 21.02 6.81 28.39
CA ARG A 162 22.32 6.12 28.46
C ARG A 162 23.24 6.65 29.58
N ASN A 163 22.93 7.82 30.15
CA ASN A 163 23.63 8.39 31.31
C ASN A 163 22.98 8.05 32.66
N ARG A 164 21.87 7.29 32.68
CA ARG A 164 21.33 6.71 33.92
C ARG A 164 21.85 5.29 34.03
N GLN A 165 22.40 4.91 35.18
CA GLN A 165 23.07 3.64 35.45
C GLN A 165 22.15 2.39 35.38
N ASP A 166 20.94 2.51 34.81
CA ASP A 166 19.86 1.54 34.99
C ASP A 166 19.48 0.72 33.75
N PHE A 167 20.17 0.87 32.61
CA PHE A 167 19.90 0.04 31.41
C PHE A 167 21.08 -0.86 31.05
N SER A 168 21.27 -1.94 31.83
CA SER A 168 22.03 -3.11 31.35
C SER A 168 21.08 -4.03 30.58
N LEU A 169 20.97 -3.85 29.26
CA LEU A 169 20.56 -4.92 28.39
C LEU A 169 21.73 -5.92 28.32
N ASP A 170 21.82 -6.81 29.31
CA ASP A 170 22.81 -7.87 29.31
C ASP A 170 22.63 -8.70 28.02
N PHE A 171 23.74 -8.94 27.33
CA PHE A 171 23.82 -9.78 26.14
C PHE A 171 23.19 -11.16 26.38
N ASN A 172 23.19 -11.64 27.64
CA ASN A 172 22.51 -12.86 28.04
C ASN A 172 20.97 -12.79 27.91
N THR A 173 20.35 -11.63 28.14
CA THR A 173 18.90 -11.44 27.96
C THR A 173 18.52 -11.49 26.48
N ILE A 174 19.34 -10.88 25.62
CA ILE A 174 19.16 -10.96 24.16
C ILE A 174 19.37 -12.40 23.69
N ARG A 175 20.38 -13.10 24.22
CA ARG A 175 20.65 -14.50 23.93
C ARG A 175 19.50 -15.42 24.39
N LEU A 176 18.92 -15.18 25.56
CA LEU A 176 17.78 -15.94 26.08
C LEU A 176 16.54 -15.78 25.19
N MET A 177 16.27 -14.56 24.71
CA MET A 177 15.20 -14.31 23.74
C MET A 177 15.46 -15.04 22.41
N TYR A 178 16.71 -15.09 21.94
CA TYR A 178 17.09 -15.87 20.76
C TYR A 178 16.88 -17.38 20.95
N THR A 179 17.22 -17.93 22.11
CA THR A 179 17.06 -19.36 22.41
C THR A 179 15.58 -19.77 22.52
N ILE A 180 14.74 -18.93 23.14
CA ILE A 180 13.29 -19.18 23.28
C ILE A 180 12.56 -19.11 21.93
N CYS A 181 13.05 -18.33 20.96
CA CYS A 181 12.42 -18.22 19.64
C CYS A 181 12.81 -19.32 18.64
N MET A 182 13.80 -20.16 18.96
CA MET A 182 14.37 -21.18 18.05
C MET A 182 14.27 -22.62 18.58
N GLY A 183 13.67 -22.83 19.75
CA GLY A 183 13.25 -24.14 20.26
C GLY A 183 11.75 -24.33 20.12
#